data_AF-A0A7S3U6E8-F1
#
_entry.id   AF-A0A7S3U6E8-F1
#
_cell.length_a   1.000
_cell.length_b   1.000
_cell.length_c   1.000
_cell.angle_alpha   90.00
_cell.angle_beta   90.00
_cell.angle_gamma   90.00
#
_symmetry.space_group_name_H-M   'P 1'
#
loop_
_entity.id
_entity.type
_entity.pdbx_description
1 polymer ?
#
loop_
_entity_poly.entity_id
_entity_poly.type
_entity_poly.pdbx_seq_one_letter_code
_entity_poly.pdbx_strand_id
1 'polypeptide(L)'
;TDGGPPVRSPQVVNYLKFVKAVDDVFAASDLEKKPTTKVPRPGANLQISFTPRPMDQDAETALGDILKRIALLAKTRGIILRACFQDCERSDATSLMTPRYSGKVTQAQFHQHFPFVQEFTGKEMRLLVKRYGTSTGDVHFMALDKDVTTIQQEAAAARLPRAPMSARATFASPLTPTPPSTRPSTRHSRGLPRKEAVSHAEVFG
;
A
#
# COMPACT_ATOMS: atom_id res chain seq x y z
N THR A 1 -32.80 32.00 7.05
CA THR A 1 -31.94 33.20 7.14
C THR A 1 -30.67 32.89 6.40
N ASP A 2 -30.55 33.51 5.23
CA ASP A 2 -29.53 33.26 4.22
C ASP A 2 -28.38 34.24 4.47
N GLY A 3 -27.20 33.72 4.80
CA GLY A 3 -26.08 34.51 5.29
C GLY A 3 -24.76 33.81 5.01
N GLY A 4 -24.44 33.64 3.72
CA GLY A 4 -23.12 33.16 3.29
C GLY A 4 -21.99 34.10 3.76
N PRO A 5 -20.76 33.60 3.89
CA PRO A 5 -19.62 34.41 4.33
C PRO A 5 -19.44 35.64 3.43
N PRO A 6 -19.25 36.85 3.99
CA PRO A 6 -19.05 38.05 3.19
C PRO A 6 -17.76 37.92 2.38
N VAL A 7 -17.88 37.76 1.06
CA VAL A 7 -16.74 37.77 0.14
C VAL A 7 -16.16 39.19 0.12
N ARG A 8 -14.97 39.35 0.71
CA ARG A 8 -14.23 40.62 0.67
C ARG A 8 -13.71 40.86 -0.76
N SER A 9 -13.70 42.13 -1.17
CA SER A 9 -13.17 42.72 -2.42
C SER A 9 -11.92 42.02 -2.99
N PRO A 10 -11.66 42.08 -4.33
CA PRO A 10 -10.80 41.15 -5.05
C PRO A 10 -9.50 40.87 -4.33
N GLN A 11 -9.34 39.62 -3.90
CA GLN A 11 -8.17 39.17 -3.20
C GLN A 11 -7.03 39.12 -4.21
N VAL A 12 -6.17 40.15 -4.22
CA VAL A 12 -5.01 40.19 -5.10
C VAL A 12 -4.05 39.10 -4.64
N VAL A 13 -3.97 38.02 -5.42
CA VAL A 13 -3.05 36.92 -5.16
C VAL A 13 -1.67 37.33 -5.62
N ASN A 14 -0.68 37.25 -4.72
CA ASN A 14 0.71 37.41 -5.13
C ASN A 14 1.15 36.15 -5.89
N TYR A 15 0.99 36.18 -7.21
CA TYR A 15 1.27 35.05 -8.09
C TYR A 15 2.73 34.59 -7.99
N LEU A 16 3.69 35.49 -7.81
CA LEU A 16 5.10 35.13 -7.64
C LEU A 16 5.34 34.31 -6.36
N LYS A 17 4.69 34.69 -5.25
CA LYS A 17 4.75 33.89 -4.02
C LYS A 17 4.11 32.52 -4.18
N PHE A 18 3.00 32.45 -4.92
CA PHE A 18 2.32 31.18 -5.21
C PHE A 18 3.19 30.26 -6.07
N VAL A 19 3.72 30.75 -7.19
CA VAL A 19 4.62 29.98 -8.08
C VAL A 19 5.83 29.49 -7.31
N LYS A 20 6.48 30.36 -6.52
CA LYS A 20 7.61 29.96 -5.69
C LYS A 20 7.24 28.82 -4.72
N ALA A 21 6.08 28.91 -4.07
CA ALA A 21 5.63 27.87 -3.15
C ALA A 21 5.34 26.54 -3.85
N VAL A 22 4.85 26.57 -5.11
CA VAL A 22 4.66 25.37 -5.93
C VAL A 22 6.01 24.77 -6.33
N ASP A 23 6.94 25.59 -6.82
CA ASP A 23 8.26 25.15 -7.26
C ASP A 23 9.09 24.58 -6.10
N ASP A 24 9.01 25.19 -4.91
CA ASP A 24 9.68 24.71 -3.70
C ASP A 24 9.24 23.28 -3.29
N VAL A 25 8.07 22.80 -3.74
CA VAL A 25 7.64 21.40 -3.52
C VAL A 25 8.43 20.42 -4.38
N PHE A 26 8.81 20.82 -5.59
CA PHE A 26 9.49 19.97 -6.57
C PHE A 26 11.01 20.08 -6.51
N ALA A 27 11.54 21.28 -6.27
CA ALA A 27 12.96 21.56 -6.25
C ALA A 27 13.31 22.67 -5.26
N ALA A 28 14.43 22.53 -4.55
CA ALA A 28 14.97 23.63 -3.78
C ALA A 28 15.49 24.72 -4.74
N SER A 29 15.01 25.94 -4.57
CA SER A 29 15.44 27.10 -5.34
C SER A 29 16.93 27.45 -5.09
N ASP A 30 17.59 28.07 -6.08
CA ASP A 30 18.96 28.62 -5.96
C ASP A 30 20.08 27.62 -5.60
N LEU A 31 19.95 26.33 -5.95
CA LEU A 31 21.00 25.33 -5.68
C LEU A 31 22.34 25.65 -6.35
N GLU A 32 22.32 26.35 -7.48
CA GLU A 32 23.49 26.89 -8.16
C GLU A 32 24.31 27.87 -7.30
N LYS A 33 23.67 28.57 -6.36
CA LYS A 33 24.32 29.50 -5.42
C LYS A 33 24.82 28.79 -4.15
N LYS A 34 24.33 27.59 -3.86
CA LYS A 34 24.62 26.84 -2.63
C LYS A 34 24.80 25.34 -2.91
N PRO A 35 25.90 24.93 -3.57
CA PRO A 35 26.12 23.56 -4.03
C PRO A 35 26.24 22.52 -2.89
N THR A 36 26.53 22.96 -1.66
CA THR A 36 26.63 22.07 -0.48
C THR A 36 25.26 21.76 0.16
N THR A 37 24.17 22.38 -0.32
CA THR A 37 22.83 22.17 0.25
C THR A 37 22.32 20.77 -0.09
N LYS A 38 21.94 19.99 0.92
CA LYS A 38 21.33 18.68 0.72
C LYS A 38 19.88 18.86 0.28
N VAL A 39 19.57 18.45 -0.95
CA VAL A 39 18.22 18.50 -1.50
C VAL A 39 17.39 17.36 -0.88
N PRO A 40 16.20 17.64 -0.32
CA PRO A 40 15.30 16.58 0.13
C PRO A 40 14.83 15.73 -1.06
N ARG A 41 14.51 14.46 -0.83
CA ARG A 41 13.94 13.62 -1.89
C ARG A 41 12.59 14.20 -2.35
N PRO A 42 12.24 14.07 -3.65
CA PRO A 42 10.92 14.46 -4.14
C PRO A 42 9.81 13.86 -3.27
N GLY A 43 8.89 14.70 -2.80
CA GLY A 43 7.76 14.28 -1.95
C GLY A 43 8.07 14.10 -0.46
N ALA A 44 9.29 14.37 0.02
CA ALA A 44 9.64 14.29 1.45
C ALA A 44 8.83 15.27 2.33
N ASN A 45 8.33 16.35 1.73
CA ASN A 45 7.50 17.40 2.31
C ASN A 45 5.99 17.14 2.16
N LEU A 46 5.56 16.13 1.41
CA LEU A 46 4.16 15.70 1.41
C LEU A 46 3.92 14.78 2.61
N GLN A 47 2.94 15.10 3.46
CA GLN A 47 2.39 14.14 4.41
C GLN A 47 1.55 13.10 3.65
N ILE A 48 2.22 12.08 3.12
CA ILE A 48 1.59 11.00 2.35
C ILE A 48 0.91 9.98 3.29
N SER A 49 1.36 9.89 4.54
CA SER A 49 0.89 8.88 5.49
C SER A 49 -0.19 9.40 6.43
N PHE A 50 -1.22 8.58 6.61
CA PHE A 50 -2.12 8.69 7.74
C PHE A 50 -1.31 8.61 9.04
N THR A 51 -1.44 9.61 9.89
CA THR A 51 -0.86 9.58 11.24
C THR A 51 -1.98 9.22 12.21
N PRO A 52 -1.94 8.03 12.84
CA PRO A 52 -2.94 7.66 13.82
C PRO A 52 -2.97 8.64 14.99
N ARG A 53 -4.15 8.81 15.59
CA ARG A 53 -4.32 9.73 16.72
C ARG A 53 -3.54 9.20 17.95
N PRO A 54 -2.76 10.04 18.65
CA PRO A 54 -2.09 9.61 19.88
C PRO A 54 -3.12 9.18 20.94
N MET A 55 -2.77 8.17 21.73
CA MET A 55 -3.61 7.63 22.80
C MET A 55 -2.77 7.43 24.07
N ASP A 56 -3.45 7.29 25.22
CA ASP A 56 -2.79 7.00 26.50
C ASP A 56 -2.14 5.62 26.48
N GLN A 57 -1.08 5.42 27.28
CA GLN A 57 -0.27 4.20 27.30
C GLN A 57 -1.10 2.91 27.52
N ASP A 58 -2.06 2.97 28.43
CA ASP A 58 -2.96 1.84 28.73
C ASP A 58 -3.84 1.51 27.52
N ALA A 59 -4.32 2.55 26.81
CA ALA A 59 -5.14 2.38 25.62
C ALA A 59 -4.34 1.87 24.43
N GLU A 60 -3.07 2.26 24.28
CA GLU A 60 -2.18 1.71 23.25
C GLU A 60 -1.86 0.23 23.50
N THR A 61 -1.68 -0.16 24.77
CA THR A 61 -1.47 -1.57 25.14
C THR A 61 -2.71 -2.40 24.80
N ALA A 62 -3.89 -1.93 25.22
CA ALA A 62 -5.16 -2.58 24.88
C ALA A 62 -5.41 -2.67 23.37
N LEU A 63 -5.07 -1.61 22.62
CA LEU A 63 -5.14 -1.61 21.16
C LEU A 63 -4.21 -2.65 20.55
N GLY A 64 -2.98 -2.77 21.05
CA GLY A 64 -2.03 -3.78 20.59
C GLY A 64 -2.58 -5.20 20.72
N ASP A 65 -3.26 -5.50 21.83
CA ASP A 65 -3.87 -6.82 22.04
C ASP A 65 -5.10 -7.05 21.15
N ILE A 66 -5.92 -6.02 20.94
CA ILE A 66 -7.02 -6.03 19.96
C ILE A 66 -6.47 -6.35 18.57
N LEU A 67 -5.43 -5.65 18.12
CA LEU A 67 -4.85 -5.84 16.78
C LEU A 67 -4.25 -7.24 16.60
N LYS A 68 -3.55 -7.78 17.61
CA LYS A 68 -3.08 -9.19 17.60
C LYS A 68 -4.24 -10.18 17.49
N ARG A 69 -5.34 -9.93 18.21
CA ARG A 69 -6.55 -10.77 18.15
C ARG A 69 -7.18 -10.73 16.76
N ILE A 70 -7.32 -9.54 16.18
CA ILE A 70 -7.78 -9.36 14.79
C ILE A 70 -6.87 -10.10 13.81
N ALA A 71 -5.54 -9.94 13.94
CA ALA A 71 -4.55 -10.59 13.07
C ALA A 71 -4.65 -12.12 13.12
N LEU A 72 -4.85 -12.68 14.32
CA LEU A 72 -5.05 -14.11 14.52
C LEU A 72 -6.37 -14.59 13.90
N LEU A 73 -7.49 -13.89 14.14
CA LEU A 73 -8.80 -14.24 13.58
C LEU A 73 -8.79 -14.16 12.05
N ALA A 74 -8.23 -13.10 11.48
CA ALA A 74 -8.08 -12.95 10.04
C ALA A 74 -7.27 -14.09 9.42
N LYS A 75 -6.16 -14.48 10.06
CA LYS A 75 -5.30 -15.58 9.57
C LYS A 75 -5.98 -16.94 9.68
N THR A 76 -6.64 -17.22 10.80
CA THR A 76 -7.30 -18.52 11.05
C THR A 76 -8.52 -18.74 10.18
N ARG A 77 -9.28 -17.67 9.86
CA ARG A 77 -10.48 -17.72 9.02
C ARG A 77 -10.22 -17.44 7.55
N GLY A 78 -8.98 -17.12 7.16
CA GLY A 78 -8.64 -16.75 5.78
C GLY A 78 -9.31 -15.46 5.31
N ILE A 79 -9.58 -14.53 6.21
CA ILE A 79 -10.27 -13.27 5.91
C ILE A 79 -9.24 -12.18 5.59
N ILE A 80 -9.42 -11.53 4.44
CA ILE A 80 -8.64 -10.36 4.04
C ILE A 80 -9.45 -9.12 4.44
N LEU A 81 -9.00 -8.38 5.46
CA LEU A 81 -9.72 -7.23 6.00
C LEU A 81 -10.07 -6.19 4.93
N ARG A 82 -9.11 -5.85 4.06
CA ARG A 82 -9.34 -4.93 2.94
C ARG A 82 -10.52 -5.35 2.06
N ALA A 83 -10.71 -6.64 1.80
CA ALA A 83 -11.77 -7.13 0.91
C ALA A 83 -13.16 -6.86 1.48
N CYS A 84 -13.31 -6.86 2.81
CA CYS A 84 -14.59 -6.57 3.48
C CYS A 84 -15.10 -5.15 3.23
N PHE A 85 -14.21 -4.21 2.90
CA PHE A 85 -14.53 -2.80 2.64
C PHE A 85 -14.48 -2.42 1.16
N GLN A 86 -14.24 -3.39 0.27
CA GLN A 86 -14.05 -3.14 -1.16
C GLN A 86 -15.30 -2.56 -1.83
N ASP A 87 -16.49 -2.97 -1.40
CA ASP A 87 -17.75 -2.44 -1.93
C ASP A 87 -17.97 -0.97 -1.53
N CYS A 88 -17.57 -0.61 -0.31
CA CYS A 88 -17.59 0.78 0.16
C CYS A 88 -16.61 1.67 -0.63
N GLU A 89 -15.56 1.09 -1.23
CA GLU A 89 -14.58 1.81 -2.04
C GLU A 89 -15.03 1.97 -3.50
N ARG A 90 -15.96 1.13 -3.98
CA ARG A 90 -16.34 1.02 -5.40
C ARG A 90 -17.62 1.76 -5.77
N SER A 91 -18.60 1.89 -4.89
CA SER A 91 -19.93 2.34 -5.30
C SER A 91 -19.95 3.79 -5.83
N ASP A 92 -20.63 4.02 -6.96
CA ASP A 92 -20.96 5.37 -7.46
C ASP A 92 -21.88 6.12 -6.49
N ALA A 93 -22.63 5.38 -5.67
CA ALA A 93 -23.48 5.86 -4.60
C ALA A 93 -22.74 6.06 -3.26
N THR A 94 -21.43 5.87 -3.20
CA THR A 94 -20.67 6.09 -1.95
C THR A 94 -20.74 7.56 -1.61
N SER A 95 -21.43 7.86 -0.52
CA SER A 95 -21.50 9.11 0.23
C SER A 95 -20.64 10.26 -0.32
N LEU A 96 -21.26 11.42 -0.60
CA LEU A 96 -20.56 12.69 -0.85
C LEU A 96 -19.52 13.05 0.23
N MET A 97 -19.51 12.34 1.37
CA MET A 97 -18.58 12.55 2.47
C MET A 97 -17.24 11.82 2.31
N THR A 98 -17.19 10.64 1.70
CA THR A 98 -15.95 9.85 1.56
C THR A 98 -15.58 9.67 0.09
N PRO A 99 -14.49 10.28 -0.39
CA PRO A 99 -14.04 10.11 -1.77
C PRO A 99 -13.76 8.64 -2.11
N ARG A 100 -14.05 8.27 -3.37
CA ARG A 100 -13.73 6.94 -3.90
C ARG A 100 -12.23 6.65 -3.80
N TYR A 101 -11.87 5.39 -3.55
CA TYR A 101 -10.47 4.95 -3.44
C TYR A 101 -9.64 5.70 -2.38
N SER A 102 -10.28 6.28 -1.37
CA SER A 102 -9.59 7.04 -0.32
C SER A 102 -9.01 6.17 0.79
N GLY A 103 -9.34 4.86 0.82
CA GLY A 103 -8.96 3.95 1.90
C GLY A 103 -9.65 4.25 3.24
N LYS A 104 -10.77 4.97 3.19
CA LYS A 104 -11.57 5.41 4.34
C LYS A 104 -13.03 5.00 4.16
N VAL A 105 -13.72 4.78 5.26
CA VAL A 105 -15.16 4.47 5.31
C VAL A 105 -15.81 5.25 6.45
N THR A 106 -17.11 5.52 6.35
CA THR A 106 -17.85 6.13 7.46
C THR A 106 -17.87 5.19 8.67
N GLN A 107 -18.08 5.70 9.89
CA GLN A 107 -18.15 4.85 11.09
C GLN A 107 -19.26 3.80 10.99
N ALA A 108 -20.41 4.16 10.45
CA ALA A 108 -21.53 3.23 10.25
C ALA A 108 -21.14 2.08 9.31
N GLN A 109 -20.52 2.39 8.17
CA GLN A 109 -20.01 1.37 7.24
C GLN A 109 -18.92 0.52 7.88
N PHE A 110 -18.03 1.13 8.69
CA PHE A 110 -17.02 0.38 9.43
C PHE A 110 -17.67 -0.67 10.34
N HIS A 111 -18.67 -0.28 11.13
CA HIS A 111 -19.41 -1.19 11.99
C HIS A 111 -20.20 -2.26 11.24
N GLN A 112 -20.78 -1.94 10.08
CA GLN A 112 -21.59 -2.88 9.29
C GLN A 112 -20.74 -3.94 8.58
N HIS A 113 -19.59 -3.54 8.04
CA HIS A 113 -18.75 -4.39 7.19
C HIS A 113 -17.57 -5.03 7.94
N PHE A 114 -17.35 -4.69 9.21
CA PHE A 114 -16.28 -5.31 9.98
C PHE A 114 -16.58 -6.81 10.22
N PRO A 115 -15.68 -7.73 9.84
CA PRO A 115 -15.99 -9.17 9.83
C PRO A 115 -16.08 -9.81 11.21
N PHE A 116 -15.62 -9.10 12.27
CA PHE A 116 -15.53 -9.65 13.62
C PHE A 116 -16.40 -8.91 14.63
N VAL A 117 -17.45 -8.20 14.21
CA VAL A 117 -18.26 -7.35 15.11
C VAL A 117 -18.74 -8.09 16.38
N GLN A 118 -19.06 -9.38 16.27
CA GLN A 118 -19.51 -10.21 17.40
C GLN A 118 -18.40 -10.63 18.37
N GLU A 119 -17.14 -10.55 17.95
CA GLU A 119 -15.95 -10.99 18.73
C GLU A 119 -15.32 -9.84 19.51
N PHE A 120 -15.80 -8.62 19.32
CA PHE A 120 -15.26 -7.41 19.93
C PHE A 120 -16.34 -6.68 20.72
N THR A 121 -15.98 -6.24 21.91
CA THR A 121 -16.85 -5.43 22.76
C THR A 121 -17.00 -4.03 22.15
N GLY A 122 -18.14 -3.37 22.37
CA GLY A 122 -18.34 -2.00 21.91
C GLY A 122 -17.27 -1.01 22.39
N LYS A 123 -16.62 -1.26 23.54
CA LYS A 123 -15.46 -0.49 24.02
C LYS A 123 -14.24 -0.65 23.10
N GLU A 124 -13.91 -1.89 22.71
CA GLU A 124 -12.78 -2.19 21.81
C GLU A 124 -13.02 -1.59 20.43
N MET A 125 -14.26 -1.67 19.94
CA MET A 125 -14.63 -1.08 18.66
C MET A 125 -14.48 0.44 18.65
N ARG A 126 -14.91 1.13 19.72
CA ARG A 126 -14.70 2.57 19.86
C ARG A 126 -13.22 2.94 19.91
N LEU A 127 -12.38 2.07 20.46
CA LEU A 127 -10.93 2.28 20.54
C LEU A 127 -10.30 2.24 19.14
N LEU A 128 -10.71 1.28 18.30
CA LEU A 128 -10.32 1.22 16.88
C LEU A 128 -10.76 2.47 16.12
N VAL A 129 -12.03 2.88 16.25
CA VAL A 129 -12.56 4.08 15.61
C VAL A 129 -11.82 5.34 16.06
N LYS A 130 -11.45 5.44 17.35
CA LYS A 130 -10.70 6.58 17.89
C LYS A 130 -9.27 6.65 17.33
N ARG A 131 -8.57 5.52 17.22
CA ARG A 131 -7.20 5.45 16.70
C ARG A 131 -7.14 5.74 15.20
N TYR A 132 -7.98 5.06 14.44
CA TYR A 132 -8.00 5.12 12.97
C TYR A 132 -8.94 6.20 12.42
N GLY A 133 -9.55 7.00 13.31
CA GLY A 133 -10.45 8.09 12.94
C GLY A 133 -9.71 9.29 12.36
N THR A 134 -10.13 9.73 11.17
CA THR A 134 -9.62 10.94 10.50
C THR A 134 -10.22 12.21 11.12
N SER A 135 -9.72 13.38 10.69
CA SER A 135 -10.29 14.67 11.06
C SER A 135 -11.73 14.87 10.55
N THR A 136 -12.12 14.17 9.49
CA THR A 136 -13.46 14.19 8.90
C THR A 136 -14.47 13.32 9.64
N GLY A 137 -14.02 12.50 10.59
CA GLY A 137 -14.87 11.56 11.32
C GLY A 137 -14.98 10.17 10.68
N ASP A 138 -14.33 9.96 9.53
CA ASP A 138 -14.24 8.66 8.86
C ASP A 138 -13.18 7.77 9.50
N VAL A 139 -13.24 6.47 9.24
CA VAL A 139 -12.28 5.47 9.72
C VAL A 139 -11.36 5.05 8.57
N HIS A 140 -10.06 5.17 8.80
CA HIS A 140 -9.05 4.77 7.83
C HIS A 140 -8.78 3.26 7.87
N PHE A 141 -9.66 2.47 7.26
CA PHE A 141 -9.56 1.00 7.28
C PHE A 141 -8.27 0.48 6.60
N MET A 142 -7.74 1.18 5.59
CA MET A 142 -6.48 0.76 4.96
C MET A 142 -5.27 0.87 5.91
N ALA A 143 -5.29 1.82 6.86
CA ALA A 143 -4.23 1.90 7.87
C ALA A 143 -4.34 0.74 8.86
N LEU A 144 -5.57 0.40 9.28
CA LEU A 144 -5.83 -0.79 10.09
C LEU A 144 -5.37 -2.09 9.40
N ASP A 145 -5.71 -2.27 8.13
CA ASP A 145 -5.30 -3.45 7.34
C ASP A 145 -3.78 -3.59 7.23
N LYS A 146 -3.07 -2.46 7.04
CA LYS A 146 -1.60 -2.43 7.04
C LYS A 146 -1.03 -2.88 8.37
N ASP A 147 -1.50 -2.32 9.48
CA ASP A 147 -1.00 -2.66 10.82
C ASP A 147 -1.26 -4.14 11.15
N VAL A 148 -2.44 -4.66 10.80
CA VAL A 148 -2.76 -6.08 10.96
C VAL A 148 -1.85 -6.96 10.10
N THR A 149 -1.59 -6.57 8.85
CA THR A 149 -0.67 -7.29 7.96
C THR A 149 0.75 -7.29 8.52
N THR A 150 1.23 -6.17 9.05
CA THR A 150 2.54 -6.07 9.71
C THR A 150 2.64 -7.04 10.89
N ILE A 151 1.64 -7.08 11.76
CA ILE A 151 1.61 -8.03 12.89
C ILE A 151 1.61 -9.48 12.40
N GLN A 152 0.89 -9.79 11.32
CA GLN A 152 0.89 -11.14 10.75
C GLN A 152 2.26 -11.53 10.18
N GLN A 153 2.96 -10.59 9.54
CA GLN A 153 4.31 -10.78 9.01
C GLN A 153 5.33 -10.97 10.14
N GLU A 154 5.27 -10.15 11.18
CA GLU A 154 6.12 -10.27 12.38
C GLU A 154 5.91 -11.62 13.08
N ALA A 155 4.65 -12.03 13.25
CA ALA A 155 4.32 -13.34 13.82
C ALA A 155 4.79 -14.51 12.94
N ALA A 156 4.79 -14.36 11.62
CA ALA A 156 5.33 -15.36 10.71
C ALA A 156 6.86 -15.44 10.79
N ALA A 157 7.54 -14.29 10.83
CA ALA A 157 8.99 -14.20 10.95
C ALA A 157 9.50 -14.78 12.29
N ALA A 158 8.76 -14.59 13.38
CA ALA A 158 9.10 -15.15 14.69
C ALA A 158 8.95 -16.68 14.76
N ARG A 159 8.10 -17.29 13.92
CA ARG A 159 7.87 -18.75 13.88
C ARG A 159 8.90 -19.50 13.06
N LEU A 160 9.62 -18.83 12.17
CA LEU A 160 10.70 -19.47 11.42
C LEU A 160 11.89 -19.71 12.36
N PRO A 161 12.44 -20.94 12.43
CA PRO A 161 13.67 -21.16 13.16
C PRO A 161 14.75 -20.27 12.54
N ARG A 162 15.29 -19.33 13.31
CA ARG A 162 16.47 -18.56 12.90
C ARG A 162 17.60 -19.57 12.74
N ALA A 163 17.88 -19.97 11.50
CA ALA A 163 19.02 -20.83 11.23
C ALA A 163 20.26 -20.16 11.84
N PRO A 164 21.05 -20.86 12.68
CA PRO A 164 22.28 -20.28 13.19
C PRO A 164 23.17 -19.97 11.97
N MET A 165 23.48 -18.68 11.77
CA MET A 165 24.50 -18.27 10.82
C MET A 165 25.86 -18.74 11.35
N SER A 166 26.19 -20.01 11.16
CA SER A 166 27.56 -20.51 11.27
C SER A 166 27.69 -21.86 10.57
N ALA A 167 28.39 -21.85 9.44
CA ALA A 167 29.31 -22.89 8.96
C ALA A 167 29.49 -22.77 7.43
N ARG A 168 29.97 -21.61 6.95
CA ARG A 168 30.79 -21.63 5.72
C ARG A 168 32.19 -22.05 6.13
N ALA A 169 32.33 -23.33 6.51
CA ALA A 169 33.61 -23.98 6.57
C ALA A 169 34.16 -24.00 5.15
N THR A 170 35.25 -23.27 4.96
CA THR A 170 36.14 -23.31 3.81
C THR A 170 36.51 -24.76 3.48
N PHE A 171 35.84 -25.33 2.47
CA PHE A 171 36.46 -26.36 1.64
C PHE A 171 36.98 -25.67 0.38
N ALA A 172 38.21 -25.17 0.47
CA ALA A 172 39.01 -24.89 -0.70
C ALA A 172 39.54 -26.24 -1.20
N SER A 173 38.93 -26.78 -2.26
CA SER A 173 39.56 -27.78 -3.11
C SER A 173 39.94 -27.14 -4.44
N PRO A 174 41.19 -27.29 -4.90
CA PRO A 174 41.67 -26.66 -6.12
C PRO A 174 41.10 -27.36 -7.37
N LEU A 175 40.56 -26.54 -8.28
CA LEU A 175 40.12 -26.95 -9.61
C LEU A 175 41.35 -27.22 -10.49
N THR A 176 41.47 -28.44 -11.00
CA THR A 176 42.31 -28.74 -12.18
C THR A 176 41.47 -28.57 -13.46
N PRO A 177 42.00 -27.90 -14.50
CA PRO A 177 41.30 -27.69 -15.77
C PRO A 177 41.55 -28.84 -16.75
N THR A 178 40.49 -29.36 -17.37
CA THR A 178 40.60 -30.28 -18.53
C THR A 178 40.01 -29.65 -19.81
N PRO A 179 40.64 -29.90 -20.98
CA PRO A 179 40.45 -29.13 -22.23
C PRO A 179 39.25 -29.58 -23.10
N PRO A 180 38.86 -28.75 -24.10
CA PRO A 180 37.66 -28.99 -24.92
C PRO A 180 37.87 -30.09 -25.97
N SER A 181 36.91 -31.02 -26.04
CA SER A 181 36.86 -32.07 -27.07
C SER A 181 35.88 -31.71 -28.17
N THR A 182 36.45 -31.45 -29.34
CA THR A 182 35.79 -31.25 -30.65
C THR A 182 35.24 -32.58 -31.16
N ARG A 183 33.99 -32.62 -31.64
CA ARG A 183 33.54 -33.66 -32.57
C ARG A 183 32.56 -33.14 -33.63
N PRO A 184 32.51 -33.83 -34.79
CA PRO A 184 32.41 -33.17 -36.08
C PRO A 184 31.04 -33.29 -36.76
N SER A 185 30.90 -32.38 -37.72
CA SER A 185 29.97 -32.37 -38.85
C SER A 185 29.69 -33.74 -39.48
N THR A 186 28.41 -34.06 -39.65
CA THR A 186 27.93 -34.79 -40.83
C THR A 186 26.52 -34.33 -41.25
N ARG A 187 26.44 -34.09 -42.56
CA ARG A 187 25.38 -33.55 -43.39
C ARG A 187 24.55 -34.70 -43.96
N HIS A 188 23.23 -34.55 -44.07
CA HIS A 188 22.33 -35.10 -45.12
C HIS A 188 20.88 -34.75 -44.72
N SER A 189 19.87 -34.61 -45.58
CA SER A 189 19.68 -33.86 -46.83
C SER A 189 18.20 -34.04 -47.21
N ARG A 190 17.60 -33.01 -47.83
CA ARG A 190 16.36 -33.01 -48.67
C ARG A 190 14.99 -33.01 -47.98
N GLY A 191 14.12 -32.11 -48.47
CA GLY A 191 12.67 -32.27 -48.42
C GLY A 191 11.84 -30.99 -48.30
N LEU A 192 11.87 -30.10 -49.30
CA LEU A 192 10.76 -29.18 -49.62
C LEU A 192 9.88 -29.91 -50.67
N PRO A 193 8.55 -29.65 -50.80
CA PRO A 193 8.01 -28.30 -51.02
C PRO A 193 6.58 -27.98 -50.50
N ARG A 194 6.36 -26.66 -50.26
CA ARG A 194 5.32 -25.74 -50.79
C ARG A 194 3.80 -26.00 -50.58
N LYS A 195 3.12 -24.88 -50.25
CA LYS A 195 1.73 -24.43 -50.53
C LYS A 195 0.80 -24.45 -49.31
N GLU A 196 -0.15 -23.53 -49.12
CA GLU A 196 -0.50 -22.20 -49.64
C GLU A 196 -1.47 -21.64 -48.58
N ALA A 197 -1.46 -20.34 -48.36
CA ALA A 197 -2.45 -19.66 -47.52
C ALA A 197 -3.79 -19.57 -48.26
N VAL A 198 -4.90 -19.80 -47.55
CA VAL A 198 -6.22 -19.30 -47.94
C VAL A 198 -6.95 -18.81 -46.68
N SER A 199 -7.18 -17.51 -46.63
CA SER A 199 -8.17 -16.81 -45.81
C SER A 199 -9.53 -16.76 -46.52
N HIS A 200 -10.56 -16.29 -45.81
CA HIS A 200 -11.99 -16.11 -46.17
C HIS A 200 -12.87 -17.35 -45.98
N ALA A 201 -14.11 -17.28 -45.51
CA ALA A 201 -14.95 -16.23 -44.90
C ALA A 201 -16.25 -16.91 -44.42
N GLU A 202 -16.99 -16.22 -43.55
CA GLU A 202 -18.47 -16.23 -43.38
C GLU A 202 -19.23 -17.56 -43.38
N VAL A 203 -19.97 -17.83 -42.29
CA VAL A 203 -21.38 -18.27 -42.37
C VAL A 203 -22.14 -17.72 -41.15
N PHE A 204 -23.11 -16.86 -41.43
CA PHE A 204 -24.25 -16.53 -40.58
C PHE A 204 -25.18 -17.74 -40.45
N GLY A 205 -25.70 -17.97 -39.25
CA GLY A 205 -26.83 -18.86 -38.96
C GLY A 205 -27.45 -18.47 -37.63
#